data_AF-A0A260Z5F8-F1
#
_entry.id   AF-A0A260Z5F8-F1
#
_cell.length_a   1.000
_cell.length_b   1.000
_cell.length_c   1.000
_cell.angle_alpha   90.00
_cell.angle_beta   90.00
_cell.angle_gamma   90.00
#
_symmetry.space_group_name_H-M   'P 1'
#
loop_
_entity.id
_entity.type
_entity.pdbx_description
1 polymer ?
#
loop_
_entity_poly.entity_id
_entity_poly.type
_entity_poly.pdbx_seq_one_letter_code
_entity_poly.pdbx_strand_id
1 'polypeptide(L)'
;MSDFMIQYITRFKVRFEREIDDLTHNPLSSSALNELQLTRARRVVNAAKVILGMGPHAVHIDHKKFELWRSILLLNNVSYNKTQRDIKNTGFILSDPALQSPSKEIRRR
;
A
#
# COMPACT_ATOMS: atom_id res chain seq x y z
N MET A 1 9.02 16.56 -16.94
CA MET A 1 9.48 15.62 -15.91
C MET A 1 10.97 15.53 -16.02
N SER A 2 11.66 15.87 -14.94
CA SER A 2 13.09 15.62 -14.82
C SER A 2 13.36 14.12 -14.69
N ASP A 3 14.59 13.71 -14.98
CA ASP A 3 15.05 12.31 -14.78
C ASP A 3 14.80 11.84 -13.35
N PHE A 4 14.98 12.75 -12.38
CA PHE A 4 14.64 12.49 -10.98
C PHE A 4 13.19 12.06 -10.80
N MET A 5 12.22 12.75 -11.43
CA MET A 5 10.80 12.37 -11.32
C MET A 5 10.52 11.02 -11.98
N ILE A 6 11.12 10.75 -13.14
CA ILE A 6 10.95 9.47 -13.85
C ILE A 6 11.46 8.33 -12.96
N GLN A 7 12.67 8.46 -12.41
CA GLN A 7 13.23 7.47 -11.48
C GLN A 7 12.38 7.31 -10.24
N TYR A 8 11.89 8.41 -9.66
CA TYR A 8 11.02 8.40 -8.50
C TYR A 8 9.74 7.60 -8.76
N ILE A 9 9.02 7.89 -9.85
CA ILE A 9 7.76 7.22 -10.21
C ILE A 9 7.98 5.75 -10.56
N THR A 10 9.07 5.43 -11.27
CA THR A 10 9.45 4.05 -11.56
C THR A 10 9.65 3.23 -10.28
N ARG A 11 10.25 3.81 -9.24
CA ARG A 11 10.40 3.11 -7.94
C ARG A 11 9.04 2.78 -7.30
N PHE A 12 8.05 3.67 -7.39
CA PHE A 12 6.69 3.36 -6.95
C PHE A 12 6.09 2.20 -7.72
N LYS A 13 6.15 2.25 -9.05
CA LYS A 13 5.62 1.18 -9.91
C LYS A 13 6.21 -0.17 -9.52
N VAL A 14 7.54 -0.29 -9.52
CA VAL A 14 8.24 -1.56 -9.25
C VAL A 14 7.95 -2.07 -7.84
N ARG A 15 7.94 -1.18 -6.84
CA ARG A 15 7.60 -1.58 -5.47
C ARG A 15 6.18 -2.17 -5.42
N PHE A 16 5.20 -1.45 -5.94
CA PHE A 16 3.80 -1.88 -5.81
C PHE A 16 3.43 -3.04 -6.74
N GLU A 17 4.17 -3.27 -7.83
CA GLU A 17 4.07 -4.52 -8.60
C GLU A 17 4.43 -5.72 -7.72
N ARG A 18 5.53 -5.64 -6.96
CA ARG A 18 5.90 -6.69 -5.99
C ARG A 18 4.88 -6.86 -4.87
N GLU A 19 4.37 -5.76 -4.31
CA GLU A 19 3.35 -5.81 -3.25
C GLU A 19 2.05 -6.47 -3.74
N ILE A 20 1.69 -6.32 -5.03
CA ILE A 20 0.54 -7.03 -5.63
C ILE A 20 0.83 -8.53 -5.71
N ASP A 21 2.03 -8.90 -6.17
CA ASP A 21 2.44 -10.30 -6.27
C ASP A 21 2.42 -10.94 -4.87
N ASP A 22 2.98 -10.26 -3.87
CA ASP A 22 3.02 -10.71 -2.48
C ASP A 22 1.62 -10.92 -1.90
N LEU A 23 0.70 -9.96 -2.06
CA LEU A 23 -0.68 -10.07 -1.56
C LEU A 23 -1.53 -11.11 -2.32
N THR A 24 -1.12 -11.48 -3.53
CA THR A 24 -1.79 -12.51 -4.32
C THR A 24 -1.36 -13.91 -3.87
N HIS A 25 -0.07 -14.11 -3.59
CA HIS A 25 0.47 -15.40 -3.17
C HIS A 25 0.39 -15.63 -1.66
N ASN A 26 0.49 -14.56 -0.87
CA ASN A 26 0.44 -14.55 0.59
C ASN A 26 -0.65 -13.57 1.07
N PRO A 27 -1.94 -13.93 0.91
CA PRO A 27 -3.03 -13.04 1.25
C PRO A 27 -3.08 -12.77 2.75
N LEU A 28 -3.51 -11.56 3.12
CA LEU A 28 -3.78 -11.20 4.51
C LEU A 28 -4.91 -12.08 5.08
N SER A 29 -4.88 -12.31 6.40
CA SER A 29 -5.88 -13.11 7.11
C SER A 29 -7.31 -12.57 6.95
N SER A 30 -7.47 -11.25 6.84
CA SER A 30 -8.74 -10.62 6.50
C SER A 30 -8.86 -10.45 4.99
N SER A 31 -9.81 -11.16 4.38
CA SER A 31 -10.09 -11.08 2.93
C SER A 31 -10.43 -9.64 2.48
N ALA A 32 -11.30 -8.94 3.22
CA ALA A 32 -11.66 -7.56 2.93
C ALA A 32 -10.45 -6.61 2.99
N LEU A 33 -9.56 -6.83 3.97
CA LEU A 33 -8.32 -6.05 4.09
C LEU A 33 -7.35 -6.35 2.94
N ASN A 34 -7.24 -7.63 2.54
CA ASN A 34 -6.42 -8.06 1.41
C ASN A 34 -6.88 -7.39 0.11
N GLU A 35 -8.17 -7.44 -0.17
CA GLU A 35 -8.76 -6.82 -1.36
C GLU A 35 -8.56 -5.29 -1.37
N LEU A 36 -8.71 -4.65 -0.21
CA LEU A 36 -8.46 -3.21 -0.06
C LEU A 36 -6.99 -2.86 -0.36
N GLN A 37 -6.03 -3.64 0.16
CA GLN A 37 -4.61 -3.43 -0.10
C GLN A 37 -4.24 -3.69 -1.57
N LEU A 38 -4.76 -4.76 -2.17
CA LEU A 38 -4.60 -5.06 -3.59
C LEU A 38 -5.14 -3.92 -4.46
N THR A 39 -6.32 -3.40 -4.16
CA THR A 39 -6.93 -2.30 -4.89
C THR A 39 -6.07 -1.04 -4.83
N ARG A 40 -5.55 -0.69 -3.65
CA ARG A 40 -4.66 0.45 -3.49
C ARG A 40 -3.35 0.26 -4.26
N ALA A 41 -2.75 -0.91 -4.17
CA ALA A 41 -1.51 -1.22 -4.86
C ALA A 41 -1.68 -1.14 -6.39
N ARG A 42 -2.77 -1.72 -6.93
CA ARG A 42 -3.13 -1.62 -8.36
C ARG A 42 -3.34 -0.18 -8.80
N ARG A 43 -3.98 0.66 -7.97
CA ARG A 43 -4.15 2.09 -8.27
C ARG A 43 -2.82 2.84 -8.33
N VAL A 44 -1.86 2.52 -7.46
CA VAL A 44 -0.51 3.11 -7.53
C VAL A 44 0.20 2.70 -8.81
N VAL A 45 0.19 1.41 -9.15
CA VAL A 45 0.83 0.91 -10.39
C VAL A 45 0.19 1.53 -11.63
N ASN A 46 -1.15 1.62 -11.68
CA ASN A 46 -1.85 2.22 -12.80
C ASN A 46 -1.49 3.72 -12.94
N ALA A 47 -1.55 4.48 -11.85
CA ALA A 47 -1.18 5.89 -11.87
C ALA A 47 0.28 6.09 -12.31
N ALA A 48 1.21 5.27 -11.83
CA ALA A 48 2.61 5.34 -12.23
C ALA A 48 2.79 5.04 -13.73
N LYS A 49 2.12 4.02 -14.26
CA LYS A 49 2.13 3.69 -15.70
C LYS A 49 1.60 4.84 -16.54
N VAL A 50 0.49 5.46 -16.14
CA VAL A 50 -0.07 6.61 -16.86
C VAL A 50 0.90 7.79 -16.85
N ILE A 51 1.45 8.16 -15.68
CA ILE A 51 2.37 9.30 -15.60
C ILE A 51 3.62 9.06 -16.45
N LEU A 52 4.22 7.88 -16.38
CA LEU A 52 5.38 7.52 -17.21
C LEU A 52 5.04 7.55 -18.71
N GLY A 53 3.86 7.06 -19.08
CA GLY A 53 3.36 7.08 -20.46
C GLY A 53 3.08 8.48 -21.01
N MET A 54 2.85 9.49 -20.16
CA MET A 54 2.69 10.88 -20.59
C MET A 54 4.03 11.50 -21.06
N GLY A 55 5.17 10.88 -20.76
CA GLY A 55 6.49 11.28 -21.26
C GLY A 55 7.08 12.54 -20.61
N PRO A 56 8.30 12.95 -21.02
CA PRO A 56 9.08 13.97 -20.33
C PRO A 56 8.46 15.37 -20.35
N HIS A 57 7.51 15.67 -21.24
CA HIS A 57 6.84 16.98 -21.29
C HIS A 57 5.43 16.98 -20.68
N ALA A 58 4.99 15.88 -20.07
CA ALA A 58 3.65 15.69 -19.49
C ALA A 58 3.13 16.89 -18.68
N VAL A 59 3.96 17.41 -17.79
CA VAL A 59 3.61 18.52 -16.89
C VAL A 59 3.27 19.80 -17.67
N HIS A 60 3.91 20.02 -18.81
CA HIS A 60 3.70 21.20 -19.65
C HIS A 60 2.55 21.02 -20.66
N ILE A 61 2.30 19.78 -21.09
CA ILE A 61 1.23 19.45 -22.04
C ILE A 61 -0.13 19.44 -21.34
N ASP A 62 -0.23 18.76 -20.20
CA ASP A 62 -1.49 18.62 -19.46
C ASP A 62 -1.22 18.51 -17.96
N HIS A 63 -0.94 19.67 -17.35
CA HIS A 63 -0.63 19.79 -15.93
C HIS A 63 -1.75 19.23 -15.04
N LYS A 64 -3.02 19.51 -15.37
CA LYS A 64 -4.18 19.07 -14.58
C LYS A 64 -4.27 17.56 -14.54
N LYS A 65 -4.12 16.90 -15.69
CA LYS A 65 -4.13 15.45 -15.77
C LYS A 65 -2.93 14.84 -15.05
N PHE A 66 -1.74 15.44 -15.18
CA PHE A 66 -0.57 14.99 -14.45
C PHE A 66 -0.79 15.03 -12.92
N GLU A 67 -1.25 16.16 -12.38
CA GLU A 67 -1.48 16.31 -10.94
C GLU A 67 -2.61 15.41 -10.42
N LEU A 68 -3.63 15.12 -11.24
CA LEU A 68 -4.66 14.14 -10.90
C LEU A 68 -4.04 12.75 -10.67
N TRP A 69 -3.25 12.26 -11.63
CA TRP A 69 -2.61 10.95 -11.49
C TRP A 69 -1.57 10.92 -10.37
N ARG A 70 -0.81 12.00 -10.20
CA ARG A 70 0.13 12.15 -9.08
C ARG A 70 -0.60 12.09 -7.73
N SER A 71 -1.76 12.72 -7.61
CA SER A 71 -2.58 12.67 -6.39
C SER A 71 -3.08 11.25 -6.11
N ILE A 72 -3.56 10.53 -7.13
CA ILE A 72 -3.97 9.12 -7.01
C ILE A 72 -2.81 8.26 -6.51
N LEU A 73 -1.62 8.42 -7.10
CA LEU A 73 -0.41 7.69 -6.71
C LEU A 73 -0.07 7.94 -5.22
N LEU A 74 -0.01 9.20 -4.81
CA LEU A 74 0.41 9.56 -3.46
C LEU A 74 -0.62 9.16 -2.39
N LEU A 75 -1.91 9.40 -2.62
CA LEU A 75 -2.97 9.05 -1.68
C LEU A 75 -3.03 7.55 -1.42
N ASN A 76 -3.00 6.73 -2.48
CA ASN A 76 -3.04 5.28 -2.33
C ASN A 76 -1.78 4.75 -1.65
N ASN A 77 -0.59 5.32 -1.92
CA ASN A 77 0.62 4.97 -1.20
C ASN A 77 0.53 5.28 0.30
N VAL A 78 0.07 6.48 0.67
CA VAL A 78 -0.09 6.87 2.07
C VAL A 78 -1.06 5.95 2.80
N SER A 79 -2.23 5.69 2.21
CA SER A 79 -3.22 4.79 2.80
C SER A 79 -2.72 3.34 2.91
N TYR A 80 -1.99 2.85 1.90
CA TYR A 80 -1.37 1.53 1.93
C TYR A 80 -0.38 1.42 3.10
N ASN A 81 0.59 2.35 3.19
CA ASN A 81 1.60 2.32 4.24
C ASN A 81 1.03 2.53 5.65
N LYS A 82 -0.08 3.27 5.79
CA LYS A 82 -0.79 3.38 7.06
C LYS A 82 -1.32 2.00 7.48
N THR A 83 -2.09 1.36 6.63
CA THR A 83 -2.65 0.03 6.93
C THR A 83 -1.57 -1.03 7.17
N GLN A 84 -0.46 -1.00 6.43
CA GLN A 84 0.68 -1.90 6.69
C GLN A 84 1.27 -1.71 8.10
N ARG A 85 1.36 -0.46 8.57
CA ARG A 85 1.79 -0.19 9.95
C ARG A 85 0.76 -0.68 10.96
N ASP A 86 -0.51 -0.46 10.70
CA ASP A 86 -1.59 -0.92 11.58
C ASP A 86 -1.57 -2.46 11.72
N ILE A 87 -1.42 -3.19 10.62
CA ILE A 87 -1.29 -4.66 10.61
C ILE A 87 -0.09 -5.11 11.47
N LYS A 88 1.09 -4.49 11.26
CA LYS A 88 2.30 -4.83 12.02
C LYS A 88 2.13 -4.57 13.52
N ASN A 89 1.50 -3.46 13.87
CA ASN A 89 1.26 -3.08 15.26
C ASN A 89 0.23 -3.99 15.94
N THR A 90 -0.86 -4.36 15.26
CA THR A 90 -1.83 -5.32 15.78
C THR A 90 -1.21 -6.71 15.97
N GLY A 91 -0.34 -7.13 15.04
CA GLY A 91 0.46 -8.35 15.21
C GLY A 91 1.33 -8.30 16.47
N PHE A 92 1.97 -7.15 16.72
CA PHE A 92 2.82 -6.92 17.91
C PHE A 92 2.03 -7.01 19.23
N ILE A 93 0.83 -6.43 19.27
CA ILE A 93 -0.06 -6.43 20.46
C ILE A 93 -0.52 -7.86 20.82
N LEU A 94 -0.73 -8.73 19.82
CA LEU A 94 -1.14 -10.13 20.03
C LEU A 94 0.02 -11.06 20.41
N SER A 95 1.26 -10.63 20.22
CA SER A 95 2.47 -11.38 20.58
C SER A 95 3.09 -10.97 21.92
N ASP A 96 2.47 -10.05 22.67
CA ASP A 96 2.92 -9.70 24.02
C ASP A 96 2.34 -10.69 25.05
N PRO A 97 3.16 -11.60 25.63
CA PRO A 97 2.69 -12.55 26.64
C PRO A 97 2.19 -11.85 27.92
N ALA A 98 2.49 -10.56 28.14
CA ALA A 98 1.95 -9.80 29.28
C ALA A 98 0.46 -9.45 29.14
N LEU A 99 -0.12 -9.56 27.93
CA LEU A 99 -1.54 -9.30 27.65
C LEU A 99 -2.38 -10.58 27.52
N GLN A 100 -1.77 -11.77 27.62
CA GLN A 100 -2.51 -13.01 27.83
C GLN A 100 -2.99 -13.04 29.28
N SER A 101 -4.22 -12.58 29.50
CA SER A 101 -4.88 -12.66 30.79
C SER A 101 -4.82 -14.09 31.33
N PRO A 102 -4.45 -14.29 32.61
CA PRO A 102 -4.40 -15.63 33.18
C PRO A 102 -5.80 -16.21 33.14
N SER A 103 -5.96 -17.31 32.41
CA SER A 103 -7.19 -18.10 32.40
C SER A 103 -7.52 -18.48 33.84
N LYS A 104 -8.54 -17.84 34.41
CA LYS A 104 -9.08 -18.25 35.71
C LYS A 104 -9.64 -19.66 35.56
N GLU A 105 -8.89 -20.65 36.04
CA GLU A 105 -9.43 -21.97 36.31
C GLU A 105 -10.62 -21.83 37.26
N ILE A 106 -11.82 -22.08 36.73
CA ILE A 106 -13.02 -22.23 37.52
C ILE A 106 -12.91 -23.60 38.21
N ARG A 107 -12.37 -23.60 39.42
CA ARG A 107 -12.35 -24.78 40.29
C ARG A 107 -13.79 -25.05 40.77
N ARG A 108 -14.50 -25.94 40.06
CA ARG A 108 -15.79 -26.47 40.51
C ARG A 108 -15.53 -27.39 41.73
N ARG A 109 -16.20 -27.09 42.84
CA ARG A 109 -16.45 -28.03 43.94
C ARG A 109 -17.90 -28.44 43.89
#